data_AF-A0A0F9RTV9-F1
#
_entry.id   AF-A0A0F9RTV9-F1
#
_cell.length_a   1.000
_cell.length_b   1.000
_cell.length_c   1.000
_cell.angle_alpha   90.00
_cell.angle_beta   90.00
_cell.angle_gamma   90.00
#
_symmetry.space_group_name_H-M   'P 1'
#
loop_
_entity.id
_entity.type
_entity.pdbx_description
1 polymer ?
#
loop_
_entity_poly.entity_id
_entity_poly.type
_entity_poly.pdbx_seq_one_letter_code
_entity_poly.pdbx_strand_id
1 'polypeptide(L)'
;MSANKAREVQRLYIPPDLRAGATVTLNEIPVTTAYSFAVSIFQYLNTWLDDGAKDYPARVAELAPYLSPSYQQWLKEDILRRSNRGELDRRTRTVTLINEMAYDDQRVNIINENNFVVWLDLRITETHRGVPIKSVDIRYPIKVVRSNVSPEFNPWGLMLDGFQENPTRITSTVKE
;
A
#
# COMPACT_ATOMS: atom_id res chain seq x y z
N MET A 1 16.79 28.19 31.91
CA MET A 1 15.41 28.10 32.41
C MET A 1 14.52 27.82 31.22
N SER A 2 13.84 26.67 31.25
CA SER A 2 12.93 26.20 30.20
C SER A 2 11.52 26.74 30.46
N ALA A 3 10.80 27.16 29.42
CA ALA A 3 9.35 27.32 29.48
C ALA A 3 8.71 27.06 28.11
N ASN A 4 8.26 25.80 27.95
CA ASN A 4 6.93 25.39 27.49
C ASN A 4 6.42 25.91 26.12
N LYS A 5 6.73 25.13 25.08
CA LYS A 5 5.89 25.04 23.87
C LYS A 5 4.61 24.28 24.25
N ALA A 6 3.50 24.99 24.39
CA ALA A 6 2.19 24.37 24.64
C ALA A 6 1.88 23.36 23.52
N ARG A 7 1.62 22.11 23.91
CA ARG A 7 1.29 21.00 23.01
C ARG A 7 -0.07 21.30 22.36
N GLU A 8 -0.14 21.35 21.04
CA GLU A 8 -1.41 21.47 20.32
C GLU A 8 -2.31 20.29 20.69
N VAL A 9 -3.48 20.60 21.23
CA VAL A 9 -4.50 19.60 21.57
C VAL A 9 -5.30 19.32 20.30
N GLN A 10 -5.04 18.17 19.65
CA GLN A 10 -5.91 17.67 18.60
C GLN A 10 -7.12 16.95 19.22
N ARG A 11 -8.32 17.37 18.83
CA ARG A 11 -9.56 16.70 19.22
C ARG A 11 -9.96 15.72 18.13
N LEU A 12 -9.98 14.44 18.48
CA LEU A 12 -10.46 13.36 17.64
C LEU A 12 -11.93 13.08 17.99
N TYR A 13 -12.83 13.23 17.02
CA TYR A 13 -14.23 12.84 17.15
C TYR A 13 -14.44 11.53 16.38
N ILE A 14 -14.50 10.41 17.11
CA ILE A 14 -14.97 9.13 16.57
C ILE A 14 -16.46 9.07 16.91
N PRO A 15 -17.38 9.24 15.93
CA PRO A 15 -18.80 9.12 16.21
C PRO A 15 -19.10 7.69 16.69
N PRO A 16 -19.90 7.50 17.76
CA PRO A 16 -20.36 6.18 18.15
C PRO A 16 -21.41 5.73 17.13
N ASP A 17 -21.04 4.91 16.15
CA ASP A 17 -22.06 4.08 15.50
C ASP A 17 -22.52 3.04 16.53
N LEU A 18 -23.69 3.25 17.12
CA LEU A 18 -24.26 2.34 18.13
C LEU A 18 -24.63 0.96 17.56
N ARG A 19 -24.51 0.74 16.24
CA ARG A 19 -24.72 -0.56 15.59
C ARG A 19 -23.48 -1.45 15.64
N ALA A 20 -22.29 -0.87 15.84
CA ALA A 20 -21.03 -1.58 15.94
C ALA A 20 -20.18 -0.94 17.05
N GLY A 21 -20.20 -1.53 18.25
CA GLY A 21 -19.34 -1.08 19.33
C GLY A 21 -17.87 -1.16 18.91
N ALA A 22 -17.14 -0.04 18.95
CA ALA A 22 -15.71 -0.02 18.71
C ALA A 22 -14.96 -0.32 20.01
N THR A 23 -14.38 -1.51 20.13
CA THR A 23 -13.39 -1.80 21.18
C THR A 23 -12.02 -1.36 20.69
N VAL A 24 -11.45 -0.34 21.32
CA VAL A 24 -10.08 0.11 21.04
C VAL A 24 -9.16 -0.45 22.12
N THR A 25 -8.29 -1.37 21.73
CA THR A 25 -7.22 -1.93 22.56
C THR A 25 -5.95 -1.11 22.36
N LEU A 26 -5.30 -0.73 23.47
CA LEU A 26 -4.08 0.06 23.42
C LEU A 26 -2.93 -0.79 22.85
N ASN A 27 -2.22 -0.27 21.86
CA ASN A 27 -1.11 -0.92 21.13
C ASN A 27 -1.50 -2.04 20.16
N GLU A 28 -2.78 -2.25 19.89
CA GLU A 28 -3.21 -3.13 18.81
C GLU A 28 -3.45 -2.31 17.54
N ILE A 29 -3.03 -2.84 16.39
CA ILE A 29 -3.24 -2.19 15.10
C ILE A 29 -4.58 -2.70 14.54
N PRO A 30 -5.59 -1.84 14.34
CA PRO A 30 -6.84 -2.27 13.72
C PRO A 30 -6.58 -2.85 12.33
N VAL A 31 -7.21 -3.98 12.02
CA VAL A 31 -7.13 -4.64 10.71
C VAL A 31 -7.54 -3.73 9.54
N THR A 32 -8.50 -2.83 9.78
CA THR A 32 -8.92 -1.77 8.85
C THR A 32 -7.80 -0.78 8.54
N THR A 33 -6.98 -0.44 9.54
CA THR A 33 -5.80 0.42 9.38
C THR A 33 -4.73 -0.29 8.55
N ALA A 34 -4.45 -1.56 8.82
CA ALA A 34 -3.50 -2.35 8.04
C ALA A 34 -3.92 -2.47 6.56
N TYR A 35 -5.22 -2.68 6.31
CA TYR A 35 -5.77 -2.69 4.96
C TYR A 35 -5.64 -1.34 4.26
N SER A 36 -6.09 -0.27 4.92
CA SER A 36 -6.07 1.10 4.36
C SER A 36 -4.65 1.57 4.06
N PHE A 37 -3.71 1.26 4.95
CA PHE A 37 -2.27 1.47 4.75
C PHE A 37 -1.78 0.75 3.49
N ALA A 38 -2.03 -0.56 3.39
CA ALA A 38 -1.56 -1.36 2.27
C ALA A 38 -2.09 -0.85 0.93
N VAL A 39 -3.39 -0.57 0.84
CA VAL A 39 -4.01 0.01 -0.36
C VAL A 39 -3.32 1.31 -0.74
N SER A 40 -3.21 2.26 0.20
CA SER A 40 -2.72 3.60 -0.08
C SER A 40 -1.27 3.59 -0.55
N ILE A 41 -0.39 2.92 0.19
CA ILE A 41 1.04 2.88 -0.12
C ILE A 41 1.28 2.07 -1.41
N PHE A 42 0.61 0.93 -1.58
CA PHE A 42 0.84 0.07 -2.74
C PHE A 42 0.31 0.71 -4.04
N GLN A 43 -0.85 1.37 -4.00
CA GLN A 43 -1.39 2.10 -5.15
C GLN A 43 -0.49 3.27 -5.53
N TYR A 44 -0.06 4.08 -4.55
CA TYR A 44 0.84 5.20 -4.82
C TYR A 44 2.13 4.69 -5.46
N LEU A 45 2.82 3.73 -4.82
CA LEU A 45 4.06 3.14 -5.30
C LEU A 45 4.01 2.67 -6.77
N ASN A 46 2.89 2.05 -7.16
CA ASN A 46 2.74 1.39 -8.45
C ASN A 46 1.97 2.20 -9.49
N THR A 47 1.53 3.42 -9.18
CA THR A 47 0.91 4.30 -10.17
C THR A 47 2.00 5.18 -10.77
N TRP A 48 2.16 5.24 -12.08
CA TRP A 48 3.13 6.07 -12.80
C TRP A 48 2.39 6.92 -13.81
N LEU A 49 2.38 8.24 -13.63
CA LEU A 49 1.48 9.13 -14.37
C LEU A 49 2.11 9.71 -15.63
N ASP A 50 3.44 9.85 -15.66
CA ASP A 50 4.18 10.40 -16.80
C ASP A 50 5.11 9.35 -17.43
N ASP A 51 6.13 8.91 -16.68
CA ASP A 51 7.13 7.99 -17.20
C ASP A 51 7.62 7.05 -16.09
N GLY A 52 7.28 5.76 -16.21
CA GLY A 52 7.66 4.72 -15.25
C GLY A 52 9.16 4.65 -14.98
N ALA A 53 10.01 5.07 -15.92
CA ALA A 53 11.46 5.11 -15.71
C ALA A 53 11.90 6.18 -14.69
N LYS A 54 11.10 7.23 -14.50
CA LYS A 54 11.33 8.32 -13.53
C LYS A 54 10.47 8.15 -12.28
N ASP A 55 9.20 7.86 -12.52
CA ASP A 55 8.14 7.80 -11.52
C ASP A 55 8.33 6.67 -10.52
N TYR A 56 8.73 5.48 -10.99
CA TYR A 56 8.86 4.32 -10.11
C TYR A 56 10.03 4.46 -9.13
N PRO A 57 11.26 4.81 -9.55
CA PRO A 57 12.37 5.06 -8.63
C PRO A 57 12.10 6.22 -7.66
N ALA A 58 11.48 7.30 -8.13
CA ALA A 58 11.15 8.46 -7.29
C ALA A 58 10.19 8.06 -6.16
N ARG A 59 9.13 7.29 -6.48
CA ARG A 59 8.19 6.82 -5.47
C ARG A 59 8.80 5.81 -4.49
N VAL A 60 9.68 4.92 -4.96
CA VAL A 60 10.43 4.03 -4.04
C VAL A 60 11.27 4.84 -3.05
N ALA A 61 11.92 5.91 -3.50
CA ALA A 61 12.70 6.78 -2.63
C ALA A 61 11.83 7.57 -1.64
N GLU A 62 10.72 8.14 -2.12
CA GLU A 62 9.76 8.89 -1.29
C GLU A 62 9.11 8.01 -0.22
N LEU A 63 8.73 6.79 -0.59
CA LEU A 63 8.06 5.84 0.30
C LEU A 63 9.02 5.03 1.19
N ALA A 64 10.33 5.27 1.14
CA ALA A 64 11.30 4.48 1.90
C ALA A 64 10.94 4.28 3.40
N PRO A 65 10.40 5.26 4.14
CA PRO A 65 9.96 5.07 5.53
C PRO A 65 8.82 4.06 5.74
N TYR A 66 8.07 3.73 4.68
CA TYR A 66 6.92 2.82 4.66
C TYR A 66 7.24 1.45 4.05
N LEU A 67 8.51 1.20 3.72
CA LEU A 67 8.97 -0.02 3.06
C LEU A 67 10.04 -0.67 3.93
N SER A 68 9.92 -1.97 4.18
CA SER A 68 10.98 -2.70 4.89
C SER A 68 12.30 -2.67 4.08
N PRO A 69 13.48 -2.76 4.73
CA PRO A 69 14.75 -2.75 4.01
C PRO A 69 14.86 -3.86 2.94
N SER A 70 14.34 -5.05 3.23
CA SER A 70 14.24 -6.18 2.30
C SER A 70 13.38 -5.82 1.09
N TYR A 71 12.22 -5.19 1.30
CA TYR A 71 11.34 -4.85 0.21
C TYR A 71 11.88 -3.68 -0.63
N GLN A 72 12.54 -2.69 -0.01
CA GLN A 72 13.25 -1.64 -0.74
C GLN A 72 14.31 -2.22 -1.68
N GLN A 73 15.10 -3.20 -1.20
CA GLN A 73 16.09 -3.87 -2.03
C GLN A 73 15.44 -4.62 -3.20
N TRP A 74 14.38 -5.37 -2.93
CA TRP A 74 13.62 -6.06 -3.96
C TRP A 74 13.06 -5.10 -5.03
N LEU A 75 12.55 -3.94 -4.62
CA LEU A 75 12.02 -2.91 -5.52
C LEU A 75 13.12 -2.29 -6.40
N LYS A 76 14.33 -2.06 -5.85
CA LYS A 76 15.48 -1.59 -6.64
C LYS A 76 15.85 -2.60 -7.73
N GLU A 77 15.86 -3.88 -7.41
CA GLU A 77 16.11 -4.94 -8.39
C GLU A 77 14.98 -5.04 -9.41
N ASP A 78 13.72 -4.85 -8.99
CA ASP A 78 12.56 -4.83 -9.88
C ASP A 78 12.63 -3.69 -10.90
N ILE A 79 13.02 -2.49 -10.45
CA ILE A 79 13.28 -1.34 -11.32
C ILE A 79 14.31 -1.70 -12.40
N LEU A 80 15.45 -2.29 -12.00
CA LEU A 80 16.51 -2.66 -12.94
C LEU A 80 16.03 -3.72 -13.94
N ARG A 81 15.35 -4.77 -13.47
CA ARG A 81 14.79 -5.83 -14.35
C ARG A 81 13.82 -5.26 -15.37
N ARG A 82 12.89 -4.39 -14.94
CA ARG A 82 11.88 -3.79 -15.83
C ARG A 82 12.50 -2.79 -16.80
N SER A 83 13.44 -1.98 -16.34
CA SER A 83 14.19 -1.05 -17.19
C SER A 83 14.93 -1.78 -18.31
N ASN A 84 15.66 -2.85 -17.97
CA ASN A 84 16.39 -3.67 -18.94
C ASN A 84 15.49 -4.36 -19.98
N ARG A 85 14.20 -4.55 -19.67
CA ARG A 85 13.20 -5.11 -20.58
C ARG A 85 12.42 -4.05 -21.38
N GLY A 86 12.71 -2.76 -21.19
CA GLY A 86 11.94 -1.68 -21.79
C GLY A 86 10.50 -1.60 -21.27
N GLU A 87 10.25 -2.11 -20.06
CA GLU A 87 8.92 -2.10 -19.44
C GLU A 87 8.59 -0.78 -18.71
N LEU A 88 9.51 0.18 -18.68
CA LEU A 88 9.33 1.46 -17.97
C LEU A 88 9.35 2.68 -18.90
N ASP A 89 10.16 2.67 -19.96
CA ASP A 89 10.35 3.84 -20.85
C ASP A 89 9.02 4.33 -21.41
N ARG A 90 8.67 5.59 -21.09
CA ARG A 90 7.45 6.26 -21.55
C ARG A 90 6.17 5.47 -21.29
N ARG A 91 6.19 4.64 -20.25
CA ARG A 91 5.02 3.90 -19.79
C ARG A 91 4.35 4.63 -18.64
N THR A 92 3.04 4.75 -18.73
CA THR A 92 2.21 5.11 -17.60
C THR A 92 1.52 3.87 -17.08
N ARG A 93 1.23 3.86 -15.78
CA ARG A 93 0.53 2.78 -15.09
C ARG A 93 -0.46 3.39 -14.12
N THR A 94 -1.69 2.93 -14.12
CA THR A 94 -2.66 3.22 -13.08
C THR A 94 -3.01 1.93 -12.34
N VAL A 95 -3.19 2.06 -11.03
CA VAL A 95 -3.55 0.94 -10.15
C VAL A 95 -4.79 1.31 -9.38
N THR A 96 -5.86 0.57 -9.58
CA THR A 96 -7.15 0.81 -8.93
C THR A 96 -7.64 -0.45 -8.23
N LEU A 97 -8.39 -0.31 -7.14
CA LEU A 97 -9.12 -1.43 -6.56
C LEU A 97 -10.18 -1.92 -7.55
N ILE A 98 -10.40 -3.24 -7.56
CA ILE A 98 -11.48 -3.86 -8.32
C ILE A 98 -12.78 -3.78 -7.49
N ASN A 99 -13.90 -3.46 -8.14
CA ASN A 99 -15.29 -3.51 -7.62
C ASN A 99 -15.63 -2.61 -6.43
N GLU A 100 -15.11 -1.37 -6.36
CA GLU A 100 -15.44 -0.38 -5.30
C GLU A 100 -15.38 -0.93 -3.86
N MET A 101 -14.65 -2.02 -3.61
CA MET A 101 -14.91 -2.85 -2.45
C MET A 101 -14.56 -2.12 -1.15
N ALA A 102 -15.59 -1.90 -0.33
CA ALA A 102 -15.46 -1.65 1.10
C ALA A 102 -14.60 -2.75 1.73
N TYR A 103 -13.89 -2.39 2.80
CA TYR A 103 -13.15 -3.34 3.61
C TYR A 103 -14.01 -4.57 3.97
N ASP A 104 -13.44 -5.76 3.79
CA ASP A 104 -13.98 -7.06 4.23
C ASP A 104 -12.94 -7.70 5.15
N ASP A 105 -13.37 -8.18 6.31
CA ASP A 105 -12.51 -8.85 7.30
C ASP A 105 -11.71 -10.01 6.67
N GLN A 106 -12.25 -10.68 5.66
CA GLN A 106 -11.57 -11.78 4.95
C GLN A 106 -10.34 -11.35 4.15
N ARG A 107 -10.16 -10.04 3.90
CA ARG A 107 -9.00 -9.52 3.15
C ARG A 107 -7.77 -9.33 4.01
N VAL A 108 -7.86 -9.46 5.33
CA VAL A 108 -6.73 -9.31 6.25
C VAL A 108 -6.59 -10.57 7.08
N ASN A 109 -5.51 -11.30 6.85
CA ASN A 109 -5.11 -12.40 7.73
C ASN A 109 -4.18 -11.86 8.81
N ILE A 110 -4.55 -12.04 10.07
CA ILE A 110 -3.75 -11.64 11.23
C ILE A 110 -2.72 -12.73 11.50
N ILE A 111 -1.43 -12.42 11.33
CA ILE A 111 -0.33 -13.33 11.71
C ILE A 111 -0.10 -13.21 13.22
N ASN A 112 -0.05 -11.98 13.72
CA ASN A 112 -0.01 -11.61 15.13
C ASN A 112 -0.49 -10.15 15.29
N GLU A 113 -0.46 -9.62 16.51
CA GLU A 113 -0.91 -8.26 16.88
C GLU A 113 -0.30 -7.12 16.03
N ASN A 114 0.83 -7.37 15.37
CA ASN A 114 1.62 -6.36 14.68
C ASN A 114 1.85 -6.67 13.18
N ASN A 115 1.50 -7.86 12.72
CA ASN A 115 1.85 -8.36 11.40
C ASN A 115 0.63 -9.00 10.71
N PHE A 116 0.44 -8.65 9.45
CA PHE A 116 -0.75 -9.00 8.67
C PHE A 116 -0.36 -9.43 7.25
N VAL A 117 -1.19 -10.29 6.66
CA VAL A 117 -1.24 -10.47 5.20
C VAL A 117 -2.50 -9.80 4.68
N VAL A 118 -2.32 -8.82 3.81
CA VAL A 118 -3.40 -8.04 3.21
C VAL A 118 -3.58 -8.43 1.74
N TRP A 119 -4.79 -8.84 1.38
CA TRP A 119 -5.14 -9.26 0.03
C TRP A 119 -5.78 -8.13 -0.78
N LEU A 120 -5.03 -7.62 -1.75
CA LEU A 120 -5.46 -6.53 -2.62
C LEU A 120 -5.80 -7.07 -4.02
N ASP A 121 -7.06 -6.92 -4.43
CA ASP A 121 -7.47 -7.19 -5.80
C ASP A 121 -7.42 -5.89 -6.59
N LEU A 122 -6.45 -5.80 -7.50
CA LEU A 122 -6.11 -4.56 -8.19
C LEU A 122 -6.19 -4.73 -9.69
N ARG A 123 -6.77 -3.75 -10.36
CA ARG A 123 -6.70 -3.58 -11.80
C ARG A 123 -5.49 -2.72 -12.12
N ILE A 124 -4.59 -3.27 -12.93
CA ILE A 124 -3.43 -2.57 -13.45
C ILE A 124 -3.68 -2.26 -14.92
N THR A 125 -3.71 -0.98 -15.24
CA THR A 125 -3.79 -0.50 -16.62
C THR A 125 -2.49 0.19 -16.97
N GLU A 126 -1.83 -0.25 -18.03
CA GLU A 126 -0.62 0.40 -18.56
C GLU A 126 -0.90 0.99 -19.94
N THR A 127 -0.36 2.18 -20.18
CA THR A 127 -0.33 2.79 -21.51
C THR A 127 1.10 3.10 -21.92
N HIS A 128 1.34 3.14 -23.23
CA HIS A 128 2.58 3.66 -23.79
C HIS A 128 2.22 4.79 -24.74
N ARG A 129 2.68 6.01 -24.42
CA ARG A 129 2.32 7.24 -25.16
C ARG A 129 0.79 7.42 -25.33
N GLY A 130 0.02 7.11 -24.28
CA GLY A 130 -1.44 7.24 -24.27
C GLY A 130 -2.21 6.10 -24.93
N VAL A 131 -1.54 5.13 -25.55
CA VAL A 131 -2.18 3.93 -26.11
C VAL A 131 -2.22 2.84 -25.05
N PRO A 132 -3.40 2.30 -24.67
CA PRO A 132 -3.48 1.18 -23.74
C PRO A 132 -2.78 -0.06 -24.30
N ILE A 133 -1.88 -0.65 -23.52
CA ILE A 133 -1.12 -1.84 -23.92
C ILE A 133 -1.39 -3.04 -23.01
N LYS A 134 -1.95 -2.81 -21.82
CA LYS A 134 -2.22 -3.84 -20.83
C LYS A 134 -3.34 -3.39 -19.91
N SER A 135 -4.30 -4.26 -19.67
CA SER A 135 -5.26 -4.13 -18.57
C SER A 135 -5.47 -5.51 -17.97
N VAL A 136 -5.09 -5.68 -16.71
CA VAL A 136 -5.11 -6.98 -16.03
C VAL A 136 -5.54 -6.82 -14.58
N ASP A 137 -6.34 -7.78 -14.13
CA ASP A 137 -6.76 -7.91 -12.74
C ASP A 137 -5.80 -8.89 -12.02
N ILE A 138 -5.22 -8.46 -10.91
CA ILE A 138 -4.20 -9.22 -10.15
C ILE A 138 -4.53 -9.13 -8.67
N ARG A 139 -4.44 -10.28 -7.99
CA ARG A 139 -4.49 -10.41 -6.54
C ARG A 139 -3.07 -10.36 -5.96
N TYR A 140 -2.86 -9.42 -5.05
CA TYR A 140 -1.59 -9.21 -4.36
C TYR A 140 -1.73 -9.56 -2.87
N PRO A 141 -0.97 -10.55 -2.38
CA PRO A 141 -0.90 -10.88 -0.95
C PRO A 141 0.25 -10.11 -0.30
N ILE A 142 -0.02 -8.89 0.17
CA ILE A 142 0.97 -7.98 0.73
C ILE A 142 1.25 -8.31 2.20
N LYS A 143 2.51 -8.44 2.58
CA LYS A 143 2.90 -8.48 4.00
C LYS A 143 2.94 -7.06 4.54
N VAL A 144 2.23 -6.81 5.63
CA VAL A 144 2.25 -5.55 6.39
C VAL A 144 2.80 -5.84 7.77
N VAL A 145 3.81 -5.10 8.19
CA VAL A 145 4.51 -5.30 9.47
C VAL A 145 4.60 -4.00 10.25
N ARG A 146 4.71 -4.10 11.57
CA ARG A 146 4.99 -2.93 12.42
C ARG A 146 6.32 -2.29 12.05
N SER A 147 6.31 -0.97 11.97
CA SER A 147 7.48 -0.13 11.78
C SER A 147 8.15 0.22 13.10
N ASN A 148 9.48 0.28 13.08
CA ASN A 148 10.28 0.89 14.15
C ASN A 148 10.77 2.30 13.76
N VAL A 149 10.35 2.83 12.61
CA VAL A 149 10.67 4.19 12.17
C VAL A 149 9.92 5.19 13.07
N SER A 150 10.56 6.31 13.38
CA SER A 150 9.94 7.38 14.17
C SER A 150 8.60 7.82 13.54
N PRO A 151 7.55 8.04 14.34
CA PRO A 151 6.27 8.57 13.87
C PRO A 151 6.37 9.90 13.12
N GLU A 152 7.44 10.67 13.33
CA GLU A 152 7.72 11.91 12.58
C GLU A 152 7.93 11.66 11.08
N PHE A 153 8.42 10.48 10.70
CA PHE A 153 8.66 10.09 9.31
C PHE A 153 7.67 9.04 8.81
N ASN A 154 7.11 8.22 9.71
CA ASN A 154 6.13 7.20 9.39
C ASN A 154 4.98 7.25 10.42
N PRO A 155 3.98 8.12 10.22
CA PRO A 155 2.84 8.26 11.15
C PRO A 155 1.93 7.03 11.16
N TRP A 156 2.00 6.16 10.14
CA TRP A 156 1.24 4.92 10.11
C TRP A 156 1.78 3.88 11.10
N GLY A 157 3.08 3.94 11.44
CA GLY A 157 3.72 2.92 12.26
C GLY A 157 3.76 1.53 11.59
N LEU A 158 3.58 1.48 10.27
CA LEU A 158 3.49 0.25 9.46
C LEU A 158 4.45 0.32 8.26
N MET A 159 4.87 -0.84 7.77
CA MET A 159 5.65 -0.98 6.54
C MET A 159 5.11 -2.11 5.68
N LEU A 160 5.22 -1.96 4.35
CA LEU A 160 5.10 -3.07 3.42
C LEU A 160 6.40 -3.88 3.43
N ASP A 161 6.29 -5.20 3.59
CA ASP A 161 7.40 -6.15 3.61
C ASP A 161 7.36 -7.11 2.41
N GLY A 162 6.90 -6.62 1.27
CA GLY A 162 6.75 -7.39 0.04
C GLY A 162 5.56 -8.34 0.06
N PHE A 163 5.71 -9.51 -0.56
CA PHE A 163 4.60 -10.43 -0.79
C PHE A 163 4.72 -11.69 0.07
N GLN A 164 3.59 -12.19 0.56
CA GLN A 164 3.52 -13.48 1.26
C GLN A 164 3.72 -14.64 0.27
N GLU A 165 3.18 -14.49 -0.94
CA GLU A 165 3.32 -15.42 -2.05
C GLU A 165 3.31 -14.65 -3.38
N ASN A 166 3.50 -15.33 -4.50
CA ASN A 166 3.50 -14.66 -5.80
C ASN A 166 2.13 -14.06 -6.12
N PRO A 167 2.06 -12.81 -6.62
CA PRO A 167 0.81 -12.25 -7.10
C PRO A 167 0.16 -13.12 -8.18
N THR A 168 -1.15 -13.30 -8.10
CA THR A 168 -1.91 -14.20 -8.99
C THR A 168 -2.85 -13.42 -9.89
N ARG A 169 -2.96 -13.80 -11.16
CA ARG A 169 -3.89 -13.15 -12.09
C ARG A 169 -5.31 -13.61 -11.78
N ILE A 170 -6.25 -12.66 -11.72
CA ILE A 170 -7.68 -12.93 -11.57
C ILE A 170 -8.24 -13.15 -12.97
N THR A 171 -8.69 -14.38 -13.26
CA THR A 171 -9.21 -14.78 -14.58
C THR A 171 -10.73 -14.64 -14.69
N SER A 172 -11.43 -14.58 -13.56
CA SER A 172 -12.88 -14.43 -13.50
C SER A 172 -13.20 -13.03 -12.98
N THR A 173 -13.44 -12.08 -13.87
CA THR A 173 -14.03 -10.80 -13.47
C THR A 173 -15.43 -11.12 -12.95
N VAL A 174 -15.66 -10.96 -11.64
CA VAL A 174 -17.04 -10.89 -11.13
C VAL A 174 -17.67 -9.72 -11.87
N LYS A 175 -18.69 -10.00 -12.68
CA LYS A 175 -19.38 -9.01 -13.50
C LYS A 175 -19.78 -7.81 -12.64
N GLU A 176 -19.57 -6.63 -13.19
CA GLU A 176 -20.15 -5.36 -12.72
C GLU A 176 -21.65 -5.51 -12.44
#